data_AF-A0AAU1F7W3-F1
#
_entry.id   AF-A0AAU1F7W3-F1
#
_cell.length_a   1.000
_cell.length_b   1.000
_cell.length_c   1.000
_cell.angle_alpha   90.00
_cell.angle_beta   90.00
_cell.angle_gamma   90.00
#
_symmetry.space_group_name_H-M   'P 1'
#
loop_
_entity.id
_entity.type
_entity.pdbx_description
1 polymer ?
#
loop_
_entity_poly.entity_id
_entity_poly.type
_entity_poly.pdbx_seq_one_letter_code
_entity_poly.pdbx_strand_id
1 'polypeptide(L)'
;MSDGIRWIGEHAYEDAKSGVPGMRGSISLTAARGVETEDFLVRLGADPEQLDCQDLYKDRDELATPSGVDMTHISRAMYGTCGDWVYVLEDGFAATWFFGYRSVPEMAPLVGEEIICLTLNRHDAPSLILHAPGDEGRTWEAEFRSGADWSPELDAALRAAGAVFPSLYDGVSTEEEVELYYEEHAHEIPARVFTGVGRYCGLTIDRATVESGLLPLAILPTPAI
;
A
#
# COMPACT_ATOMS: atom_id res chain seq x y z
N MET A 1 16.85 14.83 -6.75
CA MET A 1 16.52 13.67 -5.90
C MET A 1 15.07 13.37 -6.18
N SER A 2 14.70 12.16 -6.62
CA SER A 2 13.28 11.83 -6.75
C SER A 2 12.69 11.66 -5.36
N ASP A 3 11.54 12.26 -5.10
CA ASP A 3 10.80 12.11 -3.84
C ASP A 3 10.19 10.70 -3.66
N GLY A 4 10.58 9.74 -4.52
CA GLY A 4 10.20 8.33 -4.46
C GLY A 4 8.68 8.19 -4.50
N ILE A 5 8.14 7.58 -3.44
CA ILE A 5 6.70 7.42 -3.23
C ILE A 5 6.16 8.29 -2.08
N ARG A 6 6.97 9.23 -1.54
CA ARG A 6 6.58 10.11 -0.42
C ARG A 6 5.28 10.86 -0.70
N TRP A 7 5.11 11.32 -1.94
CA TRP A 7 3.96 12.09 -2.37
C TRP A 7 2.64 11.35 -2.10
N ILE A 8 2.62 10.02 -2.11
CA ILE A 8 1.43 9.24 -1.79
C ILE A 8 0.97 9.52 -0.35
N GLY A 9 1.91 9.48 0.60
CA GLY A 9 1.63 9.77 2.00
C GLY A 9 1.28 11.24 2.26
N GLU A 10 1.82 12.19 1.49
CA GLU A 10 1.46 13.61 1.58
C GLU A 10 -0.02 13.87 1.24
N HIS A 11 -0.63 12.97 0.45
CA HIS A 11 -2.03 13.07 0.02
C HIS A 11 -2.90 11.99 0.69
N ALA A 12 -2.41 11.31 1.74
CA ALA A 12 -3.11 10.20 2.40
C ALA A 12 -4.52 10.56 2.91
N TYR A 13 -4.73 11.82 3.31
CA TYR A 13 -6.01 12.31 3.82
C TYR A 13 -6.86 13.06 2.78
N GLU A 14 -6.37 13.20 1.54
CA GLU A 14 -7.17 13.74 0.44
C GLU A 14 -8.07 12.66 -0.15
N ASP A 15 -9.26 13.03 -0.61
CA ASP A 15 -10.08 12.11 -1.38
C ASP A 15 -9.39 11.72 -2.70
N ALA A 16 -9.38 10.43 -2.98
CA ALA A 16 -8.63 9.88 -4.11
C ALA A 16 -9.07 10.42 -5.47
N LYS A 17 -10.38 10.66 -5.62
CA LYS A 17 -11.03 11.13 -6.86
C LYS A 17 -11.07 12.66 -6.96
N SER A 18 -10.15 13.36 -6.32
CA SER A 18 -10.07 14.83 -6.30
C SER A 18 -9.65 15.41 -7.66
N GLY A 19 -10.54 15.29 -8.66
CA GLY A 19 -10.48 16.02 -9.93
C GLY A 19 -9.43 15.56 -10.94
N VAL A 20 -8.78 14.41 -10.73
CA VAL A 20 -7.79 13.84 -11.67
C VAL A 20 -8.33 12.56 -12.34
N PRO A 21 -7.90 12.23 -13.57
CA PRO A 21 -8.31 10.99 -14.24
C PRO A 21 -7.87 9.72 -13.51
N GLY A 22 -6.74 9.77 -12.79
CA GLY A 22 -6.19 8.66 -12.02
C GLY A 22 -6.45 8.77 -10.52
N MET A 23 -5.39 8.58 -9.72
CA MET A 23 -5.44 8.66 -8.26
C MET A 23 -4.53 9.77 -7.73
N ARG A 24 -4.98 10.48 -6.71
CA ARG A 24 -4.17 11.50 -6.02
C ARG A 24 -4.00 11.24 -4.53
N GLY A 25 -5.11 10.97 -3.84
CA GLY A 25 -5.13 10.78 -2.40
C GLY A 25 -5.66 9.42 -1.97
N SER A 26 -5.58 9.15 -0.67
CA SER A 26 -6.14 7.91 -0.08
C SER A 26 -5.66 6.60 -0.73
N ILE A 27 -4.42 6.60 -1.23
CA ILE A 27 -3.86 5.46 -1.93
C ILE A 27 -3.23 4.51 -0.90
N SER A 28 -3.70 3.27 -0.88
CA SER A 28 -2.99 2.14 -0.25
C SER A 28 -2.04 1.51 -1.26
N LEU A 29 -0.92 0.98 -0.78
CA LEU A 29 0.12 0.37 -1.60
C LEU A 29 0.34 -1.07 -1.16
N THR A 30 0.32 -2.02 -2.09
CA THR A 30 0.92 -3.35 -1.89
C THR A 30 2.07 -3.50 -2.87
N ALA A 31 3.26 -3.84 -2.38
CA ALA A 31 4.40 -4.16 -3.22
C ALA A 31 4.93 -5.55 -2.89
N ALA A 32 5.28 -6.33 -3.92
CA ALA A 32 5.83 -7.67 -3.78
C ALA A 32 7.06 -7.88 -4.66
N ARG A 33 7.99 -8.73 -4.23
CA ARG A 33 9.12 -9.21 -5.04
C ARG A 33 9.30 -10.71 -4.88
N GLY A 34 9.95 -11.34 -5.84
CA GLY A 34 10.06 -12.81 -5.90
C GLY A 34 8.84 -13.50 -6.51
N VAL A 35 7.95 -12.73 -7.15
CA VAL A 35 6.73 -13.17 -7.83
C VAL A 35 6.57 -12.41 -9.14
N GLU A 36 6.04 -13.06 -10.17
CA GLU A 36 5.72 -12.41 -11.44
C GLU A 36 4.47 -11.51 -11.30
N THR A 37 4.41 -10.44 -12.09
CA THR A 37 3.35 -9.42 -11.95
C THR A 37 1.95 -10.00 -12.13
N GLU A 38 1.75 -10.80 -13.18
CA GLU A 38 0.45 -11.40 -13.48
C GLU A 38 0.04 -12.41 -12.40
N ASP A 39 0.96 -13.30 -12.00
CA ASP A 39 0.73 -14.27 -10.93
C ASP A 39 0.32 -13.59 -9.62
N PHE A 40 0.96 -12.47 -9.28
CA PHE A 40 0.62 -11.70 -8.09
C PHE A 40 -0.79 -11.08 -8.20
N LEU A 41 -1.13 -10.47 -9.32
CA LEU A 41 -2.44 -9.86 -9.55
C LEU A 41 -3.57 -10.90 -9.55
N VAL A 42 -3.36 -12.06 -10.17
CA VAL A 42 -4.32 -13.17 -10.18
C VAL A 42 -4.54 -13.71 -8.76
N ARG A 43 -3.49 -13.79 -7.93
CA ARG A 43 -3.61 -14.15 -6.51
C ARG A 43 -4.37 -13.12 -5.70
N LEU A 44 -4.28 -11.84 -6.04
CA LEU A 44 -5.15 -10.78 -5.51
C LEU A 44 -6.60 -10.86 -6.02
N GLY A 45 -6.90 -11.79 -6.94
CA GLY A 45 -8.23 -12.05 -7.47
C GLY A 45 -8.54 -11.31 -8.78
N ALA A 46 -7.53 -10.74 -9.45
CA ALA A 46 -7.72 -10.19 -10.79
C ALA A 46 -8.11 -11.29 -11.78
N ASP A 47 -8.99 -10.94 -12.72
CA ASP A 47 -9.36 -11.80 -13.84
C ASP A 47 -8.27 -11.78 -14.92
N PRO A 48 -7.64 -12.92 -15.28
CA PRO A 48 -6.63 -12.97 -16.33
C PRO A 48 -7.10 -12.40 -17.67
N GLU A 49 -8.37 -12.63 -18.04
CA GLU A 49 -8.92 -12.08 -19.30
C GLU A 49 -8.98 -10.55 -19.26
N GLN A 50 -9.24 -9.96 -18.09
CA GLN A 50 -9.18 -8.51 -17.90
C GLN A 50 -7.76 -7.98 -17.97
N LEU A 51 -6.79 -8.70 -17.40
CA LEU A 51 -5.37 -8.30 -17.45
C LEU A 51 -4.83 -8.30 -18.89
N ASP A 52 -5.23 -9.29 -19.70
CA ASP A 52 -4.87 -9.41 -21.12
C ASP A 52 -5.36 -8.23 -21.98
N CYS A 53 -6.45 -7.56 -21.60
CA CYS A 53 -6.94 -6.36 -22.28
C CYS A 53 -6.02 -5.15 -22.13
N GLN A 54 -5.19 -5.12 -21.07
CA GLN A 54 -4.27 -4.02 -20.76
C GLN A 54 -4.94 -2.64 -20.70
N ASP A 55 -6.18 -2.59 -20.22
CA ASP A 55 -6.93 -1.35 -20.07
C ASP A 55 -6.20 -0.37 -19.14
N LEU A 56 -6.33 0.93 -19.41
CA LEU A 56 -5.74 1.98 -18.58
C LEU A 56 -6.72 2.43 -17.50
N TYR A 57 -6.20 2.80 -16.33
CA TYR A 57 -7.04 3.20 -15.20
C TYR A 57 -7.93 4.41 -15.50
N LYS A 58 -7.47 5.36 -16.32
CA LYS A 58 -8.28 6.53 -16.73
C LYS A 58 -9.59 6.14 -17.44
N ASP A 59 -9.65 4.95 -18.07
CA ASP A 59 -10.77 4.48 -18.87
C ASP A 59 -11.71 3.54 -18.05
N ARG A 60 -11.44 3.37 -16.74
CA ARG A 60 -12.12 2.42 -15.84
C ARG A 60 -13.64 2.53 -15.73
N ASP A 61 -14.21 3.70 -16.06
CA ASP A 61 -15.66 3.94 -16.00
C ASP A 61 -16.37 3.50 -17.28
N GLU A 62 -15.62 3.30 -18.38
CA GLU A 62 -16.15 2.84 -19.68
C GLU A 62 -16.12 1.32 -19.82
N LEU A 63 -15.39 0.62 -18.95
CA LEU A 63 -15.22 -0.82 -19.01
C LEU A 63 -16.48 -1.56 -18.58
N ALA A 64 -16.83 -2.58 -19.37
CA ALA A 64 -17.93 -3.48 -19.04
C ALA A 64 -17.61 -4.21 -17.74
N THR A 65 -18.51 -4.13 -16.76
CA THR A 65 -18.35 -4.89 -15.53
C THR A 65 -18.37 -6.39 -15.84
N PRO A 66 -17.46 -7.19 -15.26
CA PRO A 66 -17.57 -8.64 -15.32
C PRO A 66 -18.96 -9.09 -14.84
N SER A 67 -19.62 -9.92 -15.63
CA SER A 67 -21.01 -10.33 -15.35
C SER A 67 -21.06 -11.16 -14.07
N GLY A 68 -21.83 -10.68 -13.07
CA GLY A 68 -22.03 -11.39 -11.80
C GLY A 68 -21.16 -10.90 -10.64
N VAL A 69 -20.33 -9.87 -10.84
CA VAL A 69 -19.57 -9.22 -9.75
C VAL A 69 -20.38 -8.08 -9.15
N ASP A 70 -20.54 -8.09 -7.83
CA ASP A 70 -21.15 -6.97 -7.10
C ASP A 70 -20.19 -5.79 -7.07
N MET A 71 -20.57 -4.71 -7.75
CA MET A 71 -19.78 -3.48 -7.89
C MET A 71 -19.53 -2.75 -6.58
N THR A 72 -20.28 -3.08 -5.53
CA THR A 72 -20.03 -2.54 -4.18
C THR A 72 -18.83 -3.20 -3.49
N HIS A 73 -18.33 -4.29 -4.05
CA HIS A 73 -17.25 -5.11 -3.51
C HIS A 73 -16.06 -5.25 -4.47
N ILE A 74 -15.76 -4.21 -5.26
CA ILE A 74 -14.54 -4.19 -6.08
C ILE A 74 -13.63 -3.00 -5.74
N SER A 75 -12.33 -3.26 -5.77
CA SER A 75 -11.27 -2.26 -5.74
C SER A 75 -10.73 -2.09 -7.17
N ARG A 76 -10.56 -0.84 -7.62
CA ARG A 76 -9.91 -0.55 -8.90
C ARG A 76 -8.48 -0.14 -8.59
N ALA A 77 -7.52 -0.89 -9.11
CA ALA A 77 -6.12 -0.69 -8.81
C ALA A 77 -5.34 -0.24 -10.05
N MET A 78 -4.30 0.54 -9.84
CA MET A 78 -3.22 0.70 -10.80
C MET A 78 -2.06 -0.20 -10.41
N TYR A 79 -1.36 -0.79 -11.38
CA TYR A 79 -0.18 -1.60 -11.09
C TYR A 79 0.99 -1.28 -12.00
N GLY A 80 2.18 -1.73 -11.61
CA GLY A 80 3.40 -1.60 -12.40
C GLY A 80 4.58 -2.27 -11.71
N THR A 81 5.78 -2.06 -12.25
CA THR A 81 7.02 -2.60 -11.69
C THR A 81 8.06 -1.51 -11.45
N CYS A 82 8.92 -1.71 -10.46
CA CYS A 82 10.07 -0.85 -10.17
C CYS A 82 11.21 -1.70 -9.60
N GLY A 83 12.24 -1.93 -10.42
CA GLY A 83 13.27 -2.92 -10.11
C GLY A 83 12.64 -4.31 -10.00
N ASP A 84 12.92 -5.02 -8.91
CA ASP A 84 12.40 -6.37 -8.66
C ASP A 84 11.00 -6.37 -8.03
N TRP A 85 10.41 -5.20 -7.78
CA TRP A 85 9.12 -5.07 -7.12
C TRP A 85 8.00 -4.87 -8.15
N VAL A 86 6.96 -5.69 -8.06
CA VAL A 86 5.62 -5.32 -8.52
C VAL A 86 4.97 -4.44 -7.47
N TYR A 87 4.21 -3.42 -7.89
CA TYR A 87 3.42 -2.59 -7.00
C TYR A 87 1.97 -2.48 -7.49
N VAL A 88 1.05 -2.38 -6.53
CA VAL A 88 -0.39 -2.22 -6.72
C VAL A 88 -0.83 -1.03 -5.86
N LEU A 89 -1.47 -0.05 -6.50
CA LEU A 89 -2.01 1.16 -5.90
C LEU A 89 -3.52 1.08 -5.92
N GLU A 90 -4.14 1.23 -4.75
CA GLU A 90 -5.58 1.12 -4.58
C GLU A 90 -6.11 2.40 -3.92
N ASP A 91 -7.11 3.04 -4.53
CA ASP A 91 -7.79 4.20 -3.95
C ASP A 91 -8.94 3.85 -3.00
N GLY A 92 -9.01 2.58 -2.61
CA GLY A 92 -9.98 2.04 -1.67
C GLY A 92 -9.69 2.41 -0.21
N PHE A 93 -10.60 1.98 0.66
CA PHE A 93 -10.48 2.15 2.12
C PHE A 93 -9.20 1.49 2.69
N ALA A 94 -8.80 0.35 2.11
CA ALA A 94 -7.61 -0.40 2.43
C ALA A 94 -7.17 -1.21 1.20
N ALA A 95 -5.94 -1.74 1.22
CA ALA A 95 -5.44 -2.63 0.17
C ALA A 95 -6.18 -3.98 0.15
N THR A 96 -6.39 -4.56 -1.03
CA THR A 96 -7.02 -5.87 -1.22
C THR A 96 -6.26 -6.96 -0.46
N TRP A 97 -4.92 -6.95 -0.52
CA TRP A 97 -4.09 -7.93 0.17
C TRP A 97 -4.28 -7.90 1.69
N PHE A 98 -4.46 -6.70 2.28
CA PHE A 98 -4.71 -6.55 3.72
C PHE A 98 -5.95 -7.33 4.18
N PHE A 99 -7.01 -7.35 3.38
CA PHE A 99 -8.23 -8.09 3.70
C PHE A 99 -8.08 -9.60 3.52
N GLY A 100 -7.32 -10.03 2.50
CA GLY A 100 -7.32 -11.42 2.07
C GLY A 100 -6.19 -12.29 2.61
N TYR A 101 -5.03 -11.73 3.02
CA TYR A 101 -3.85 -12.56 3.30
C TYR A 101 -4.01 -13.61 4.41
N ARG A 102 -4.98 -13.43 5.33
CA ARG A 102 -5.31 -14.39 6.40
C ARG A 102 -6.45 -15.36 6.03
N SER A 103 -7.32 -14.99 5.10
CA SER A 103 -8.62 -15.66 4.87
C SER A 103 -8.76 -16.25 3.46
N VAL A 104 -8.00 -15.75 2.50
CA VAL A 104 -7.95 -16.20 1.11
C VAL A 104 -6.63 -16.94 0.91
N PRO A 105 -6.62 -18.28 0.82
CA PRO A 105 -5.39 -19.08 0.71
C PRO A 105 -4.45 -18.63 -0.42
N GLU A 106 -5.00 -18.18 -1.53
CA GLU A 106 -4.27 -17.69 -2.70
C GLU A 106 -3.48 -16.40 -2.40
N MET A 107 -3.94 -15.57 -1.47
CA MET A 107 -3.27 -14.33 -1.06
C MET A 107 -2.23 -14.53 0.04
N ALA A 108 -2.11 -15.74 0.61
CA ALA A 108 -1.07 -16.02 1.59
C ALA A 108 0.32 -15.86 0.95
N PRO A 109 1.30 -15.23 1.62
CA PRO A 109 2.66 -15.07 1.09
C PRO A 109 3.33 -16.43 0.90
N LEU A 110 4.00 -16.64 -0.23
CA LEU A 110 4.77 -17.86 -0.47
C LEU A 110 6.22 -17.72 0.04
N VAL A 111 6.89 -18.85 0.25
CA VAL A 111 8.32 -18.87 0.59
C VAL A 111 9.12 -18.27 -0.58
N GLY A 112 10.01 -17.34 -0.28
CA GLY A 112 10.79 -16.59 -1.26
C GLY A 112 10.10 -15.32 -1.79
N GLU A 113 8.84 -15.09 -1.43
CA GLU A 113 8.12 -13.85 -1.76
C GLU A 113 8.17 -12.87 -0.61
N GLU A 114 8.69 -11.69 -0.88
CA GLU A 114 8.59 -10.60 0.07
C GLU A 114 7.46 -9.66 -0.34
N ILE A 115 6.57 -9.35 0.61
CA ILE A 115 5.43 -8.46 0.40
C ILE A 115 5.44 -7.38 1.49
N ILE A 116 5.29 -6.12 1.09
CA ILE A 116 5.02 -5.01 1.99
C ILE A 116 3.70 -4.33 1.59
N CYS A 117 2.83 -4.09 2.55
CA CYS A 117 1.56 -3.44 2.35
C CYS A 117 1.41 -2.25 3.30
N LEU A 118 1.12 -1.09 2.73
CA LEU A 118 0.78 0.15 3.40
C LEU A 118 -0.71 0.39 3.20
N THR A 119 -1.48 0.12 4.25
CA THR A 119 -2.93 0.33 4.23
C THR A 119 -3.31 1.51 5.12
N LEU A 120 -4.06 2.46 4.56
CA LEU A 120 -4.47 3.66 5.31
C LEU A 120 -5.61 3.36 6.29
N ASN A 121 -6.46 2.39 5.97
CA ASN A 121 -7.52 1.89 6.86
C ASN A 121 -8.41 3.03 7.41
N ARG A 122 -8.91 3.91 6.53
CA ARG A 122 -9.56 5.19 6.89
C ARG A 122 -10.88 5.12 7.70
N HIS A 123 -11.67 4.06 7.55
CA HIS A 123 -12.89 3.80 8.32
C HIS A 123 -12.67 3.08 9.66
N ASP A 124 -11.57 2.33 9.82
CA ASP A 124 -11.31 1.50 11.00
C ASP A 124 -9.86 1.64 11.45
N ALA A 125 -9.45 2.87 11.78
CA ALA A 125 -8.10 3.20 12.21
C ALA A 125 -7.53 2.17 13.22
N PRO A 126 -6.23 1.85 13.17
CA PRO A 126 -5.13 2.65 12.61
C PRO A 126 -4.71 2.30 11.17
N SER A 127 -3.90 3.17 10.54
CA SER A 127 -3.13 2.84 9.33
C SER A 127 -1.98 1.89 9.66
N LEU A 128 -1.76 0.87 8.82
CA LEU A 128 -0.91 -0.28 9.12
C LEU A 128 0.13 -0.54 8.02
N ILE A 129 1.32 -0.92 8.48
CA ILE A 129 2.39 -1.55 7.71
C ILE A 129 2.27 -3.05 7.95
N LEU A 130 2.06 -3.82 6.88
CA LEU A 130 2.14 -5.28 6.91
C LEU A 130 3.36 -5.71 6.11
N HIS A 131 4.12 -6.66 6.65
CA HIS A 131 5.36 -7.13 6.04
C HIS A 131 5.50 -8.64 6.14
N ALA A 132 5.54 -9.31 4.99
CA ALA A 132 5.93 -10.71 4.86
C ALA A 132 7.35 -10.74 4.28
N PRO A 133 8.40 -11.11 5.05
CA PRO A 133 9.79 -11.03 4.59
C PRO A 133 10.21 -12.17 3.64
N GLY A 134 9.35 -13.15 3.40
CA GLY A 134 9.59 -14.26 2.46
C GLY A 134 10.28 -15.49 3.05
N ASP A 135 10.35 -15.62 4.37
CA ASP A 135 11.00 -16.74 5.06
C ASP A 135 10.06 -17.94 5.31
N GLU A 136 9.08 -17.79 6.20
CA GLU A 136 8.23 -18.87 6.73
C GLU A 136 6.73 -18.59 6.51
N GLY A 137 6.39 -17.70 5.56
CA GLY A 137 5.01 -17.28 5.33
C GLY A 137 4.40 -16.48 6.49
N ARG A 138 5.24 -15.98 7.42
CA ARG A 138 4.81 -15.10 8.49
C ARG A 138 4.61 -13.70 7.96
N THR A 139 3.56 -13.04 8.45
CA THR A 139 3.31 -11.61 8.19
C THR A 139 3.33 -10.89 9.53
N TRP A 140 4.11 -9.81 9.59
CA TRP A 140 4.20 -8.91 10.72
C TRP A 140 3.40 -7.65 10.45
N GLU A 141 2.98 -6.97 11.51
CA GLU A 141 2.09 -5.81 11.44
C GLU A 141 2.56 -4.73 12.42
N ALA A 142 2.63 -3.48 11.96
CA ALA A 142 2.88 -2.28 12.77
C ALA A 142 1.92 -1.17 12.37
N GLU A 143 1.59 -0.29 13.32
CA GLU A 143 1.03 1.02 12.98
C GLU A 143 2.07 1.87 12.25
N PHE A 144 1.64 2.80 11.41
CA PHE A 144 2.51 3.72 10.67
C PHE A 144 3.53 4.50 11.54
N ARG A 145 3.27 4.68 12.83
CA ARG A 145 4.15 5.40 13.77
C ARG A 145 5.10 4.49 14.55
N SER A 146 4.97 3.19 14.41
CA SER A 146 5.70 2.18 15.18
C SER A 146 6.95 1.72 14.45
N GLY A 147 7.94 1.25 15.22
CA GLY A 147 9.09 0.57 14.66
C GLY A 147 8.73 -0.79 14.05
N ALA A 148 9.63 -1.33 13.24
CA ALA A 148 9.49 -2.63 12.59
C ALA A 148 10.61 -3.58 13.07
N ASP A 149 10.74 -3.78 14.39
CA ASP A 149 11.89 -4.46 15.02
C ASP A 149 12.16 -5.88 14.50
N TRP A 150 11.18 -6.52 13.85
CA TRP A 150 11.34 -7.82 13.17
C TRP A 150 12.13 -7.74 11.86
N SER A 151 12.27 -6.57 11.26
CA SER A 151 13.02 -6.30 10.04
C SER A 151 13.95 -5.10 10.28
N PRO A 152 15.20 -5.35 10.73
CA PRO A 152 16.15 -4.29 11.06
C PRO A 152 16.39 -3.29 9.93
N GLU A 153 16.39 -3.75 8.68
CA GLU A 153 16.58 -2.90 7.51
C GLU A 153 15.37 -1.99 7.25
N LEU A 154 14.15 -2.52 7.39
CA LEU A 154 12.92 -1.74 7.28
C LEU A 154 12.81 -0.74 8.43
N ASP A 155 13.07 -1.17 9.67
CA ASP A 155 13.07 -0.31 10.85
C ASP A 155 14.07 0.83 10.72
N ALA A 156 15.30 0.53 10.28
CA ALA A 156 16.31 1.55 10.03
C ALA A 156 15.85 2.57 8.97
N ALA A 157 15.17 2.12 7.90
CA ALA A 157 14.63 2.99 6.87
C ALA A 157 13.48 3.88 7.39
N LEU A 158 12.57 3.32 8.20
CA LEU A 158 11.47 4.04 8.85
C LEU A 158 11.99 5.09 9.83
N ARG A 159 12.97 4.74 10.68
CA ARG A 159 13.63 5.68 11.60
C ARG A 159 14.37 6.79 10.85
N ALA A 160 15.11 6.46 9.79
CA ALA A 160 15.81 7.45 8.96
C ALA A 160 14.84 8.38 8.20
N ALA A 161 13.59 7.97 8.00
CA ALA A 161 12.53 8.82 7.47
C ALA A 161 11.75 9.60 8.55
N GLY A 162 12.05 9.38 9.84
CA GLY A 162 11.35 9.98 10.98
C GLY A 162 9.93 9.43 11.19
N ALA A 163 9.63 8.24 10.66
CA ALA A 163 8.32 7.62 10.75
C ALA A 163 8.05 6.99 12.13
N VAL A 164 9.10 6.57 12.84
CA VAL A 164 8.98 5.99 14.19
C VAL A 164 8.92 7.10 15.22
N PHE A 165 7.78 7.23 15.90
CA PHE A 165 7.55 8.27 16.89
C PHE A 165 8.05 7.85 18.27
N PRO A 166 8.33 8.82 19.16
CA PRO A 166 8.54 8.55 20.58
C PRO A 166 7.36 7.78 21.19
N SER A 167 7.63 6.97 22.20
CA SER A 167 6.64 6.07 22.80
C SER A 167 6.86 5.98 24.30
N LEU A 168 5.79 5.87 25.09
CA LEU A 168 5.90 5.67 26.54
C LEU A 168 6.73 4.44 26.93
N TYR A 169 6.88 3.48 26.01
CA TYR A 169 7.66 2.26 26.20
C TYR A 169 9.13 2.42 25.83
N ASP A 170 9.57 3.58 25.33
CA ASP A 170 10.98 3.85 25.04
C ASP A 170 11.84 4.06 26.30
N GLY A 171 11.20 4.30 27.45
CA GLY A 171 11.85 4.51 28.75
C GLY A 171 12.57 5.85 28.88
N VAL A 172 12.35 6.77 27.94
CA VAL A 172 13.01 8.09 27.86
C VAL A 172 11.98 9.23 27.78
N SER A 173 10.83 9.00 27.14
CA SER A 173 9.81 10.01 26.88
C SER A 173 8.71 10.01 27.95
N THR A 174 8.24 11.20 28.31
CA THR A 174 7.05 11.39 29.16
C THR A 174 5.75 11.36 28.34
N GLU A 175 4.61 11.18 29.00
CA GLU A 175 3.29 11.20 28.35
C GLU A 175 3.01 12.53 27.63
N GLU A 176 3.32 13.65 28.29
CA GLU A 176 3.14 15.00 27.72
C GLU A 176 4.02 15.22 26.48
N GLU A 177 5.27 14.73 26.48
CA GLU A 177 6.16 14.83 25.32
C GLU A 177 5.65 13.98 24.15
N VAL A 178 5.13 12.77 24.41
CA VAL A 178 4.56 11.89 23.38
C VAL A 178 3.30 12.51 22.78
N GLU A 179 2.40 13.04 23.62
CA GLU A 179 1.15 13.67 23.17
C GLU A 179 1.43 14.93 22.35
N LEU A 180 2.29 15.84 22.83
CA LEU A 180 2.67 17.06 22.11
C LEU A 180 3.33 16.73 20.76
N TYR A 181 4.26 15.77 20.74
CA TYR A 181 4.91 15.35 19.49
C TYR A 181 3.89 14.79 18.48
N TYR A 182 2.90 14.05 18.98
CA TYR A 182 1.84 13.52 18.13
C TYR A 182 0.96 14.64 17.56
N GLU A 183 0.51 15.60 18.38
CA GLU A 183 -0.27 16.74 17.91
C GLU A 183 0.45 17.55 16.83
N GLU A 184 1.76 17.76 16.99
CA GLU A 184 2.57 18.54 16.05
C GLU A 184 2.83 17.79 14.73
N HIS A 185 3.01 16.46 14.78
CA HIS A 185 3.56 15.70 13.64
C HIS A 185 2.64 14.62 13.06
N ALA A 186 1.47 14.36 13.64
CA ALA A 186 0.60 13.24 13.20
C ALA A 186 0.26 13.30 11.71
N HIS A 187 0.00 14.50 11.18
CA HIS A 187 -0.36 14.70 9.77
C HIS A 187 0.77 14.33 8.79
N GLU A 188 2.03 14.32 9.23
CA GLU A 188 3.19 13.97 8.40
C GLU A 188 3.51 12.47 8.41
N ILE A 189 2.93 11.70 9.33
CA ILE A 189 3.25 10.28 9.53
C ILE A 189 3.16 9.49 8.22
N PRO A 190 2.07 9.56 7.43
CA PRO A 190 1.99 8.78 6.20
C PRO A 190 3.12 9.14 5.22
N ALA A 191 3.41 10.43 5.02
CA ALA A 191 4.50 10.86 4.13
C ALA A 191 5.86 10.29 4.59
N ARG A 192 6.12 10.24 5.90
CA ARG A 192 7.35 9.66 6.46
C ARG A 192 7.40 8.14 6.29
N VAL A 193 6.30 7.41 6.50
CA VAL A 193 6.22 5.95 6.26
C VAL A 193 6.47 5.61 4.80
N PHE A 194 5.77 6.26 3.88
CA PHE A 194 5.96 6.06 2.44
C PHE A 194 7.40 6.41 2.02
N THR A 195 8.04 7.40 2.65
CA THR A 195 9.46 7.69 2.44
C THR A 195 10.35 6.52 2.90
N GLY A 196 10.12 5.99 4.10
CA GLY A 196 10.89 4.88 4.66
C GLY A 196 10.76 3.60 3.84
N VAL A 197 9.51 3.19 3.54
CA VAL A 197 9.24 2.02 2.70
C VAL A 197 9.76 2.21 1.27
N GLY A 198 9.59 3.40 0.69
CA GLY A 198 10.15 3.71 -0.63
C GLY A 198 11.66 3.53 -0.67
N ARG A 199 12.38 3.93 0.38
CA ARG A 199 13.84 3.72 0.49
C ARG A 199 14.19 2.25 0.71
N TYR A 200 13.46 1.55 1.56
CA TYR A 200 13.65 0.13 1.84
C TYR A 200 13.53 -0.71 0.57
N CYS A 201 12.44 -0.51 -0.19
CA CYS A 201 12.18 -1.25 -1.42
C CYS A 201 12.94 -0.68 -2.64
N GLY A 202 13.47 0.54 -2.57
CA GLY A 202 14.00 1.26 -3.75
C GLY A 202 12.89 1.68 -4.74
N LEU A 203 11.67 1.89 -4.26
CA LEU A 203 10.51 2.22 -5.10
C LEU A 203 10.52 3.69 -5.54
N THR A 204 10.33 3.89 -6.84
CA THR A 204 10.02 5.18 -7.44
C THR A 204 8.80 5.05 -8.33
N ILE A 205 7.74 5.80 -8.02
CA ILE A 205 6.49 5.80 -8.80
C ILE A 205 6.23 7.22 -9.26
N ASP A 206 6.12 7.42 -10.59
CA ASP A 206 5.89 8.72 -11.17
C ASP A 206 4.48 9.24 -10.87
N ARG A 207 4.41 10.30 -10.06
CA ARG A 207 3.15 10.94 -9.67
C ARG A 207 2.30 11.33 -10.87
N ALA A 208 2.91 11.92 -11.91
CA ALA A 208 2.15 12.41 -13.06
C ALA A 208 1.47 11.28 -13.82
N THR A 209 2.13 10.12 -13.94
CA THR A 209 1.58 8.91 -14.56
C THR A 209 0.42 8.35 -13.74
N VAL A 210 0.54 8.32 -12.40
CA VAL A 210 -0.54 7.86 -11.50
C VAL A 210 -1.74 8.81 -11.54
N GLU A 211 -1.52 10.12 -11.43
CA GLU A 211 -2.59 11.13 -11.46
C GLU A 211 -3.29 11.20 -12.82
N SER A 212 -2.58 10.94 -13.92
CA SER A 212 -3.18 10.87 -15.26
C SER A 212 -3.86 9.54 -15.57
N GLY A 213 -3.77 8.55 -14.67
CA GLY A 213 -4.39 7.23 -14.84
C GLY A 213 -3.82 6.43 -16.01
N LEU A 214 -2.54 6.65 -16.32
CA LEU A 214 -1.86 6.01 -17.46
C LEU A 214 -1.21 4.66 -17.11
N LEU A 215 -1.31 4.22 -15.86
CA LEU A 215 -0.92 2.87 -15.49
C LEU A 215 -2.02 1.86 -15.88
N PRO A 216 -1.64 0.59 -16.15
CA PRO A 216 -2.58 -0.49 -16.33
C PRO A 216 -3.55 -0.64 -15.16
N LEU A 217 -4.80 -0.95 -15.48
CA LEU A 217 -5.88 -1.21 -14.54
C LEU A 217 -5.89 -2.69 -14.14
N ALA A 218 -6.06 -2.96 -12.85
CA ALA A 218 -6.53 -4.24 -12.36
C ALA A 218 -7.86 -4.03 -11.62
N ILE A 219 -8.85 -4.89 -11.90
CA ILE A 219 -10.10 -4.96 -11.12
C ILE A 219 -9.93 -6.07 -10.10
N LEU A 220 -9.91 -5.71 -8.83
CA LEU A 220 -9.70 -6.63 -7.71
C LEU A 220 -11.00 -6.79 -6.90
N PRO A 221 -11.32 -7.99 -6.40
CA PRO A 221 -12.40 -8.15 -5.43
C PRO A 221 -12.00 -7.50 -4.10
N THR A 222 -12.95 -6.91 -3.40
CA THR A 222 -12.81 -6.60 -1.98
C THR A 222 -13.19 -7.86 -1.21
N PRO A 223 -12.25 -8.58 -0.56
CA PRO A 223 -12.58 -9.80 0.16
C PRO A 223 -13.62 -9.53 1.24
N ALA A 224 -14.66 -10.37 1.31
CA ALA A 224 -15.64 -10.31 2.39
C ALA A 224 -14.97 -10.75 3.70
N ILE A 225 -15.11 -9.91 4.74
CA ILE A 225 -14.59 -10.16 6.09
C ILE A 225 -15.70 -10.77 6.96
#